data_AF-A0A3D1J6L1-F1
#
_entry.id   AF-A0A3D1J6L1-F1
#
_cell.length_a   1.000
_cell.length_b   1.000
_cell.length_c   1.000
_cell.angle_alpha   90.00
_cell.angle_beta   90.00
_cell.angle_gamma   90.00
#
_symmetry.space_group_name_H-M   'P 1'
#
loop_
_entity.id
_entity.type
_entity.pdbx_description
1 polymer ?
#
loop_
_entity_poly.entity_id
_entity_poly.type
_entity_poly.pdbx_seq_one_letter_code
_entity_poly.pdbx_strand_id
1 'polypeptide(L)'
;LNILRCAATGCLLMPFVTWGNKNIAPELTAHGTALLTSLRTVAGAIGTALFVGIMNSVAQKSTTLSGAAALLHGMNVSFLLMTIASGLLFATGLFLIRDKQDTTPVWVEGAEEPIE
;
A
#
# COMPACT_ATOMS: atom_id res chain seq x y z
N LEU A 1 5.73 -2.80 -19.75
CA LEU A 1 5.89 -3.03 -18.29
C LEU A 1 5.49 -1.82 -17.45
N ASN A 2 6.06 -0.63 -17.71
CA ASN A 2 5.76 0.57 -16.90
C ASN A 2 4.28 0.98 -16.93
N ILE A 3 3.62 0.89 -18.10
CA ILE A 3 2.17 1.19 -18.24
C ILE A 3 1.32 0.26 -17.36
N LEU A 4 1.60 -1.05 -17.37
CA LEU A 4 0.88 -2.05 -16.56
C LEU A 4 1.02 -1.76 -15.06
N ARG A 5 2.21 -1.37 -14.60
CA ARG A 5 2.44 -0.95 -13.21
C ARG A 5 1.63 0.29 -12.85
N CYS A 6 1.69 1.34 -13.67
CA CYS A 6 0.95 2.57 -13.40
C CYS A 6 -0.58 2.33 -13.40
N ALA A 7 -1.08 1.54 -14.36
CA ALA A 7 -2.49 1.17 -14.43
C ALA A 7 -2.93 0.35 -13.20
N ALA A 8 -2.18 -0.68 -12.82
CA ALA A 8 -2.50 -1.51 -11.65
C ALA A 8 -2.53 -0.68 -10.35
N THR A 9 -1.54 0.18 -10.12
CA THR A 9 -1.50 1.04 -8.94
C THR A 9 -2.66 2.04 -8.92
N GLY A 10 -3.00 2.64 -10.07
CA GLY A 10 -4.14 3.55 -10.19
C GLY A 10 -5.49 2.88 -9.92
N CYS A 11 -5.71 1.71 -10.51
CA CYS A 11 -6.93 0.93 -10.30
C CYS A 11 -7.11 0.47 -8.85
N LEU A 12 -6.02 0.23 -8.11
CA LEU A 12 -6.07 -0.15 -6.70
C LEU A 12 -6.27 1.06 -5.77
N LEU A 13 -5.72 2.23 -6.11
CA LEU A 13 -5.76 3.41 -5.24
C LEU A 13 -7.18 3.94 -5.01
N MET A 14 -8.01 3.95 -6.05
CA MET A 14 -9.37 4.48 -5.97
C MET A 14 -10.28 3.69 -5.01
N PRO A 15 -10.43 2.35 -5.15
CA PRO A 15 -11.21 1.56 -4.20
C PRO A 15 -10.60 1.59 -2.80
N PHE A 16 -9.28 1.65 -2.65
CA PHE A 16 -8.64 1.68 -1.34
C PHE A 16 -8.96 2.97 -0.57
N VAL A 17 -8.94 4.12 -1.23
CA VAL A 17 -9.32 5.40 -0.61
C VAL A 17 -10.81 5.40 -0.26
N THR A 18 -11.67 4.90 -1.15
CA THR A 18 -13.11 4.78 -0.90
C THR A 18 -13.41 3.86 0.28
N TRP A 19 -12.78 2.67 0.34
CA TRP A 19 -12.95 1.73 1.44
C TRP A 19 -12.40 2.25 2.76
N GLY A 20 -11.23 2.90 2.74
CA GLY A 20 -10.60 3.46 3.93
C GLY A 20 -11.42 4.57 4.60
N ASN A 21 -12.33 5.19 3.85
CA ASN A 21 -13.18 6.28 4.32
C ASN A 21 -14.67 5.87 4.45
N LYS A 22 -15.03 4.61 4.15
CA LYS A 22 -16.42 4.11 4.09
C LYS A 22 -17.20 4.32 5.40
N ASN A 23 -16.53 4.22 6.55
CA ASN A 23 -17.16 4.29 7.88
C ASN A 23 -16.94 5.64 8.59
N ILE A 24 -16.49 6.68 7.87
CA ILE A 24 -16.22 8.00 8.45
C ILE A 24 -17.41 8.92 8.18
N ALA A 25 -17.96 9.54 9.23
CA ALA A 25 -19.04 10.52 9.11
C ALA A 25 -18.65 11.65 8.13
N PRO A 26 -19.58 12.22 7.36
CA PRO A 26 -19.29 13.18 6.29
C PRO A 26 -18.36 14.33 6.71
N GLU A 27 -18.54 14.81 7.94
CA GLU A 27 -17.76 15.89 8.57
C GLU A 27 -16.26 15.54 8.80
N LEU A 28 -15.91 14.25 8.93
CA LEU A 28 -14.53 13.79 9.20
C LEU A 28 -13.82 13.22 7.96
N THR A 29 -14.51 13.12 6.82
CA THR A 29 -13.98 12.52 5.59
C THR A 29 -12.73 13.25 5.05
N ALA A 30 -12.68 14.57 5.19
CA ALA A 30 -11.53 15.39 4.80
C ALA A 30 -10.28 15.06 5.65
N HIS A 31 -10.45 14.86 6.96
CA HIS A 31 -9.38 14.45 7.86
C HIS A 31 -8.92 13.01 7.57
N GLY A 32 -9.85 12.09 7.32
CA GLY A 32 -9.54 10.71 6.94
C GLY A 32 -8.73 10.62 5.64
N THR A 33 -9.11 11.40 4.62
CA THR A 33 -8.41 11.45 3.33
C THR A 33 -7.00 12.06 3.47
N ALA A 34 -6.85 13.10 4.28
CA ALA A 34 -5.55 13.70 4.57
C ALA A 34 -4.62 12.72 5.31
N LEU A 35 -5.16 11.96 6.28
CA LEU A 35 -4.42 10.92 7.00
C LEU A 35 -3.99 9.78 6.07
N LEU A 36 -4.90 9.25 5.23
CA LEU A 36 -4.60 8.19 4.26
C LEU A 36 -3.48 8.61 3.29
N THR A 37 -3.48 9.87 2.87
CA THR A 37 -2.44 10.41 1.99
C THR A 37 -1.11 10.55 2.72
N SER A 38 -1.13 11.02 3.97
CA SER A 38 0.08 11.14 4.81
C SER A 38 0.69 9.77 5.07
N LEU A 39 -0.11 8.78 5.46
CA LEU A 39 0.31 7.40 5.69
C LEU A 39 0.89 6.77 4.42
N ARG A 40 0.27 7.00 3.25
CA ARG A 40 0.78 6.51 1.97
C ARG A 40 2.20 7.03 1.70
N THR A 41 2.42 8.33 1.90
CA THR A 41 3.74 8.96 1.68
C THR A 41 4.78 8.41 2.64
N VAL A 42 4.43 8.32 3.93
CA VAL A 42 5.33 7.77 4.97
C VAL A 42 5.65 6.30 4.69
N ALA A 43 4.66 5.47 4.36
CA ALA A 43 4.85 4.07 4.01
C ALA A 43 5.73 3.91 2.76
N GLY A 44 5.56 4.77 1.75
CA GLY A 44 6.40 4.77 0.55
C GLY A 44 7.87 5.07 0.84
N ALA A 45 8.13 6.05 1.72
CA ALA A 45 9.48 6.39 2.15
C ALA A 45 10.13 5.26 2.96
N ILE A 46 9.41 4.72 3.95
CA ILE A 46 9.88 3.61 4.80
C ILE A 46 10.17 2.37 3.95
N GLY A 47 9.25 1.99 3.06
CA GLY A 47 9.41 0.82 2.20
C GLY A 47 10.66 0.92 1.34
N THR A 48 10.88 2.07 0.71
CA THR A 48 12.07 2.31 -0.11
C THR A 48 13.36 2.20 0.71
N ALA A 49 13.39 2.83 1.90
CA ALA A 49 14.57 2.79 2.78
C ALA A 49 14.90 1.36 3.25
N LEU A 50 13.88 0.57 3.62
CA LEU A 50 14.06 -0.82 4.04
C LEU A 50 14.64 -1.68 2.90
N PHE A 51 14.07 -1.63 1.71
CA PHE A 51 14.54 -2.44 0.59
C PHE A 51 15.94 -2.04 0.11
N VAL A 52 16.24 -0.74 0.06
CA VAL A 52 17.58 -0.24 -0.27
C VAL A 52 18.60 -0.64 0.81
N GLY A 53 18.22 -0.56 2.09
CA GLY A 53 19.06 -1.00 3.20
C GLY A 53 19.41 -2.49 3.13
N ILE A 54 18.43 -3.34 2.81
CA ILE A 54 18.65 -4.77 2.63
C ILE A 54 19.53 -5.05 1.40
N MET A 55 19.27 -4.37 0.27
CA MET A 55 20.10 -4.48 -0.93
C MET A 55 21.56 -4.19 -0.61
N ASN A 56 21.82 -3.08 0.10
CA ASN A 56 23.18 -2.70 0.49
C ASN A 56 23.79 -3.70 1.48
N SER A 57 23.03 -4.15 2.49
CA SER A 57 23.53 -5.12 3.46
C SER A 57 23.94 -6.45 2.81
N VAL A 58 23.16 -6.95 1.86
CA VAL A 58 23.44 -8.19 1.11
C VAL A 58 24.62 -8.01 0.15
N ALA A 59 24.71 -6.85 -0.52
CA ALA A 59 25.83 -6.54 -1.40
C ALA A 59 27.16 -6.48 -0.62
N GLN A 60 27.19 -5.87 0.57
CA GLN A 60 28.39 -5.80 1.42
C GLN A 60 28.82 -7.16 1.99
N LYS A 61 27.86 -8.07 2.25
CA LYS A 61 28.17 -9.43 2.72
C LYS A 61 28.68 -10.36 1.61
N SER A 62 28.51 -10.00 0.34
CA SER A 62 29.01 -10.77 -0.81
C SER A 62 30.48 -10.47 -1.08
N THR A 63 31.35 -10.76 -0.10
CA THR A 63 32.80 -10.50 -0.15
C THR A 63 33.55 -11.39 -1.16
N THR A 64 32.89 -12.41 -1.71
CA THR A 64 33.45 -13.37 -2.67
C THR A 64 33.21 -12.98 -4.14
N LEU A 65 32.38 -11.97 -4.42
CA LEU A 65 32.04 -11.51 -5.77
C LEU A 65 32.53 -10.07 -5.98
N SER A 66 33.32 -9.85 -7.04
CA SER A 66 33.82 -8.53 -7.39
C SER A 66 32.68 -7.60 -7.88
N GLY A 67 32.58 -6.42 -7.26
CA GLY A 67 31.84 -5.25 -7.73
C GLY A 67 30.42 -5.53 -8.26
N ALA A 68 30.27 -5.49 -9.59
CA ALA A 68 28.98 -5.62 -10.27
C ALA A 68 28.22 -6.91 -9.91
N ALA A 69 28.94 -8.02 -9.65
CA ALA A 69 28.31 -9.29 -9.32
C ALA A 69 27.73 -9.31 -7.89
N ALA A 70 28.33 -8.59 -6.94
CA ALA A 70 27.79 -8.41 -5.59
C ALA A 70 26.52 -7.54 -5.59
N LEU A 71 26.48 -6.49 -6.44
CA LEU A 71 25.29 -5.66 -6.63
C LEU A 71 24.14 -6.44 -7.26
N LEU A 72 24.42 -7.29 -8.26
CA LEU A 72 23.42 -8.17 -8.86
C LEU A 72 22.87 -9.18 -7.85
N HIS A 73 23.72 -9.75 -7.00
CA HIS A 73 23.27 -10.64 -5.92
C HIS A 73 22.36 -9.90 -4.92
N GLY A 74 22.76 -8.70 -4.47
CA GLY A 74 21.93 -7.86 -3.60
C GLY A 74 20.57 -7.53 -4.22
N MET A 75 20.56 -7.19 -5.51
CA MET A 75 19.33 -6.92 -6.26
C MET A 75 18.40 -8.13 -6.34
N ASN A 76 18.93 -9.31 -6.63
CA ASN A 76 18.12 -10.53 -6.72
C ASN A 76 17.50 -10.92 -5.37
N VAL A 77 18.25 -10.78 -4.28
CA VAL A 77 17.72 -11.01 -2.91
C VAL A 77 16.63 -9.99 -2.56
N SER A 78 16.82 -8.72 -2.91
CA SER A 78 15.78 -7.69 -2.73
C SER A 78 14.51 -8.02 -3.51
N PHE A 79 14.62 -8.51 -4.75
CA PHE A 79 13.46 -8.93 -5.54
C PHE A 79 12.73 -10.10 -4.88
N LEU A 80 13.45 -11.11 -4.38
CA LEU A 80 12.85 -12.25 -3.69
C LEU A 80 12.10 -11.80 -2.43
N LEU A 81 12.68 -10.89 -1.64
CA LEU A 81 12.01 -10.32 -0.47
C LEU A 81 10.79 -9.48 -0.83
N MET A 82 10.87 -8.69 -1.90
CA MET A 82 9.74 -7.90 -2.40
C MET A 82 8.58 -8.82 -2.81
N THR A 83 8.87 -9.94 -3.47
CA THR A 83 7.85 -10.94 -3.85
C THR A 83 7.20 -11.56 -2.62
N ILE A 84 7.98 -11.96 -1.61
CA ILE A 84 7.45 -12.53 -0.36
C ILE A 84 6.58 -11.51 0.38
N ALA A 85 7.07 -10.28 0.53
CA ALA A 85 6.34 -9.20 1.20
C ALA A 85 5.01 -8.92 0.46
N SER A 86 5.07 -8.76 -0.87
CA SER A 86 3.87 -8.54 -1.68
C SER A 86 2.87 -9.71 -1.58
N GLY A 87 3.37 -10.94 -1.55
CA GLY A 87 2.53 -12.14 -1.35
C GLY A 87 1.83 -12.13 0.01
N LEU A 88 2.55 -11.74 1.07
CA LEU A 88 1.99 -11.61 2.41
C LEU A 88 0.91 -10.52 2.47
N LEU A 89 1.17 -9.33 1.92
CA LEU A 89 0.20 -8.25 1.82
C LEU A 89 -1.06 -8.68 1.06
N PHE A 90 -0.88 -9.36 -0.07
CA PHE A 90 -2.00 -9.89 -0.85
C PHE A 90 -2.81 -10.93 -0.06
N ALA A 91 -2.13 -11.85 0.65
CA ALA A 91 -2.78 -12.85 1.49
C ALA A 91 -3.57 -12.22 2.64
N THR A 92 -3.02 -11.20 3.31
CA THR A 92 -3.76 -10.48 4.37
C THR A 92 -5.01 -9.79 3.81
N GLY A 93 -4.96 -9.22 2.60
CA GLY A 93 -6.13 -8.65 1.95
C GLY A 93 -7.22 -9.69 1.69
N LEU A 94 -6.86 -10.87 1.16
CA LEU A 94 -7.83 -11.93 0.89
C LEU A 94 -8.44 -12.54 2.16
N PHE A 95 -7.65 -12.68 3.22
CA PHE A 95 -8.08 -13.38 4.45
C PHE A 95 -8.79 -12.46 5.45
N LEU A 96 -8.44 -11.17 5.48
CA LEU A 96 -8.96 -10.20 6.45
C LEU A 96 -10.21 -9.46 5.94
N ILE A 97 -10.42 -9.39 4.63
CA ILE A 97 -11.68 -8.90 4.05
C ILE A 97 -12.74 -10.00 4.17
N ARG A 98 -13.26 -10.16 5.39
CA ARG A 98 -14.57 -10.77 5.66
C ARG A 98 -15.52 -9.62 5.93
N ASP A 99 -16.28 -9.23 4.91
CA ASP A 99 -17.26 -8.15 5.03
C ASP A 99 -18.32 -8.53 6.09
N LYS A 100 -18.40 -7.73 7.15
CA LYS A 100 -19.61 -7.63 7.95
C LYS A 100 -20.35 -6.40 7.43
N GLN A 101 -21.50 -6.63 6.81
CA GLN A 101 -22.42 -5.56 6.41
C GLN A 101 -23.01 -4.93 7.68
N ASP A 102 -22.41 -3.85 8.16
CA ASP A 102 -23.09 -2.94 9.08
C ASP A 102 -23.81 -1.89 8.23
N THR A 103 -25.11 -2.10 8.10
CA THR A 103 -26.08 -1.18 7.47
C THR A 103 -26.28 0.00 8.41
N THR A 104 -25.43 1.02 8.34
CA THR A 104 -25.70 2.30 9.03
C THR A 104 -26.20 3.35 8.01
N PRO A 105 -27.32 4.02 8.30
CA PRO A 105 -27.90 5.03 7.42
C PRO A 105 -26.96 6.24 7.29
N VAL A 106 -26.80 6.73 6.05
CA VAL A 106 -25.99 7.90 5.71
C VAL A 106 -26.84 9.16 5.94
N TRP A 107 -26.51 9.94 6.96
CA TRP A 107 -27.08 11.27 7.15
C TRP A 107 -26.30 12.28 6.30
N VAL A 108 -26.96 12.84 5.28
CA VAL A 108 -26.41 13.93 4.46
C VAL A 108 -26.54 15.22 5.26
N GLU A 109 -25.42 15.71 5.79
CA GLU A 109 -25.36 17.02 6.46
C GLU A 109 -25.68 18.11 5.42
N GLY A 110 -26.94 18.57 5.42
CA GLY A 110 -27.48 19.56 4.47
C GLY A 110 -28.66 19.10 3.61
N ALA A 111 -29.20 17.90 3.78
CA ALA A 111 -30.46 17.50 3.15
C ALA A 111 -31.63 17.62 4.15
N GLU A 112 -32.50 18.61 3.97
CA GLU A 112 -33.74 18.75 4.74
C GLU A 112 -34.78 17.64 4.43
N GLU A 113 -34.52 16.74 3.47
CA GLU A 113 -35.36 15.54 3.27
C GLU A 113 -34.56 14.28 2.90
N PRO A 114 -34.94 13.09 3.42
CA PRO A 114 -34.36 11.82 3.02
C PRO A 114 -34.89 11.42 1.62
N ILE A 115 -33.98 11.08 0.72
CA ILE A 115 -34.31 10.43 -0.56
C ILE A 115 -34.60 8.95 -0.29
N GLU A 116 -35.84 8.54 -0.56
CA GLU A 116 -36.28 7.13 -0.63
C GLU A 116 -35.55 6.32 -1.70
#